data_AF-A0A353GZH9-F1
#
_entry.id   AF-A0A353GZH9-F1
#
_cell.length_a   1.000
_cell.length_b   1.000
_cell.length_c   1.000
_cell.angle_alpha   90.00
_cell.angle_beta   90.00
_cell.angle_gamma   90.00
#
_symmetry.space_group_name_H-M   'P 1'
#
loop_
_entity.id
_entity.type
_entity.pdbx_description
1 polymer ?
#
loop_
_entity_poly.entity_id
_entity_poly.type
_entity_poly.pdbx_seq_one_letter_code
_entity_poly.pdbx_strand_id
1 'polypeptide(L)'
;VQNQQNNKIERNNFLINWIGNIAYKSVSPKFPTLDRNFTVNEKCNGCNTCEKVCPVKNIQIADGKPWWQGHCEHCLACIQWCPQEAIQYGSATVHRKRYHHPEVLVKELYRSF
;
A
#
# COMPACT_ATOMS: atom_id res chain seq x y z
N VAL A 1 -3.77 -21.24 19.17
CA VAL A 1 -2.40 -20.67 19.26
C VAL A 1 -1.42 -21.78 19.65
N GLN A 2 -1.18 -22.73 18.74
CA GLN A 2 -0.23 -23.84 18.93
C GLN A 2 0.35 -24.15 17.56
N ASN A 3 1.58 -23.66 17.30
CA ASN A 3 2.52 -23.98 16.20
C ASN A 3 3.41 -22.79 15.83
N GLN A 4 3.92 -22.04 16.82
CA GLN A 4 5.16 -21.29 16.60
C GLN A 4 6.31 -22.31 16.69
N GLN A 5 6.56 -23.01 15.58
CA GLN A 5 7.77 -23.82 15.44
C GLN A 5 8.98 -22.91 15.62
N ASN A 6 9.99 -23.39 16.35
CA ASN A 6 11.29 -22.74 16.59
C ASN A 6 12.07 -22.58 15.26
N ASN A 7 11.59 -21.71 14.37
CA ASN A 7 12.30 -21.36 13.16
C ASN A 7 13.45 -20.44 13.58
N LYS A 8 14.68 -20.98 13.66
CA LYS A 8 15.88 -20.15 13.78
C LYS A 8 15.84 -19.15 12.62
N ILE A 9 15.83 -17.86 12.93
CA ILE A 9 15.87 -16.80 11.92
C ILE A 9 17.15 -17.01 11.11
N GLU A 10 16.99 -17.37 9.83
CA GLU A 10 18.11 -17.52 8.90
C GLU A 10 18.82 -16.16 8.80
N ARG A 11 20.10 -16.13 9.20
CA ARG A 11 20.90 -14.92 9.12
C ARG A 11 21.60 -14.89 7.76
N ASN A 12 21.23 -13.92 6.94
CA ASN A 12 21.96 -13.59 5.73
C ASN A 12 23.41 -13.21 6.06
N ASN A 13 24.34 -13.59 5.17
CA ASN A 13 25.74 -13.23 5.33
C ASN A 13 25.93 -11.71 5.34
N PHE A 14 26.99 -11.27 6.03
CA PHE A 14 27.32 -9.86 6.23
C PHE A 14 27.31 -9.04 4.93
N LEU A 15 27.83 -9.59 3.83
CA LEU A 15 27.84 -8.94 2.52
C LEU A 15 26.43 -8.68 1.98
N ILE A 16 25.51 -9.65 2.13
CA ILE A 16 24.12 -9.50 1.68
C ILE A 16 23.42 -8.41 2.49
N ASN A 17 23.64 -8.37 3.81
CA ASN A 17 23.08 -7.31 4.66
C ASN A 17 23.66 -5.93 4.29
N TRP A 18 24.95 -5.86 3.98
CA TRP A 18 25.60 -4.61 3.59
C TRP A 18 25.08 -4.08 2.25
N ILE A 19 25.03 -4.93 1.22
CA ILE A 19 24.47 -4.57 -0.11
C ILE A 19 22.99 -4.18 0.03
N GLY A 20 22.22 -4.97 0.79
CA GLY A 20 20.81 -4.69 1.07
C GLY A 20 20.60 -3.35 1.75
N ASN A 21 21.43 -2.99 2.74
CA ASN A 21 21.37 -1.71 3.43
C ASN A 21 21.68 -0.52 2.50
N ILE A 22 22.67 -0.66 1.61
CA ILE A 22 22.99 0.40 0.62
C ILE A 22 21.83 0.57 -0.36
N ALA A 23 21.31 -0.54 -0.89
CA ALA A 23 20.18 -0.52 -1.82
C ALA A 23 18.95 0.11 -1.16
N TYR A 24 18.63 -0.30 0.07
CA TYR A 24 17.51 0.24 0.85
C TYR A 24 17.65 1.75 1.06
N LYS A 25 18.82 2.23 1.52
CA LYS A 25 19.08 3.67 1.71
C LYS A 25 18.94 4.47 0.41
N SER A 26 19.27 3.88 -0.74
CA SER A 26 19.19 4.54 -2.04
C SER A 26 17.75 4.60 -2.58
N VAL A 27 16.93 3.59 -2.31
CA VAL A 27 15.56 3.48 -2.83
C VAL A 27 14.53 4.12 -1.90
N SER A 28 14.72 4.02 -0.58
CA SER A 28 13.77 4.50 0.43
C SER A 28 13.33 5.97 0.23
N PRO A 29 14.22 6.93 -0.09
CA PRO A 29 13.82 8.32 -0.32
C PRO A 29 12.91 8.53 -1.54
N LYS A 30 12.81 7.54 -2.44
CA LYS A 30 11.97 7.64 -3.64
C LYS A 30 10.52 7.20 -3.41
N PHE A 31 10.25 6.42 -2.34
CA PHE A 31 8.90 5.92 -2.04
C PHE A 31 7.82 7.01 -2.06
N PRO A 32 8.04 8.21 -1.47
CA PRO A 32 7.06 9.30 -1.49
C PRO A 32 6.47 9.59 -2.86
N THR A 33 7.28 9.53 -3.91
CA THR A 33 6.94 9.93 -5.29
C THR A 33 6.48 8.78 -6.19
N LEU A 34 6.48 7.54 -5.69
CA LEU A 34 6.00 6.39 -6.46
C LEU A 34 4.49 6.43 -6.70
N ASP A 35 3.77 7.24 -5.93
CA ASP A 35 2.34 7.41 -6.09
C ASP A 35 1.92 7.99 -7.44
N ARG A 36 2.85 8.63 -8.17
CA ARG A 36 2.64 9.09 -9.55
C ARG A 36 2.23 7.99 -10.53
N ASN A 37 2.49 6.72 -10.18
CA ASN A 37 2.11 5.57 -10.99
C ASN A 37 0.70 5.05 -10.68
N PHE A 38 0.01 5.60 -9.67
CA PHE A 38 -1.37 5.25 -9.41
C PHE A 38 -2.29 5.89 -10.45
N THR A 39 -3.28 5.11 -10.90
CA THR A 39 -4.35 5.57 -11.77
C THR A 39 -5.70 5.16 -11.22
N VAL A 40 -6.75 5.89 -11.59
CA VAL A 40 -8.13 5.64 -11.17
C VAL A 40 -8.99 5.49 -12.42
N ASN A 41 -9.71 4.38 -12.53
CA ASN A 41 -10.66 4.17 -13.62
C ASN A 41 -12.08 4.63 -13.25
N GLU A 42 -13.00 4.50 -14.19
CA GLU A 42 -14.39 4.97 -14.05
C GLU A 42 -15.24 4.18 -13.05
N LYS A 43 -14.76 3.05 -12.51
CA LYS A 43 -15.45 2.35 -11.43
C LYS A 43 -15.45 3.14 -10.12
N CYS A 44 -14.59 4.15 -10.00
CA CYS A 44 -14.53 4.98 -8.81
C CYS A 44 -15.85 5.74 -8.59
N ASN A 45 -16.43 5.56 -7.41
CA ASN A 45 -17.70 6.17 -7.01
C ASN A 45 -17.55 7.20 -5.88
N GLY A 46 -16.34 7.69 -5.60
CA GLY A 46 -16.11 8.69 -4.55
C GLY A 46 -16.39 8.21 -3.11
N CYS A 47 -16.25 6.92 -2.80
CA CYS A 47 -16.50 6.38 -1.45
C CYS A 47 -15.47 6.79 -0.38
N ASN A 48 -14.34 7.38 -0.78
CA ASN A 48 -13.26 7.89 0.07
C ASN A 48 -12.56 6.83 0.95
N THR A 49 -12.77 5.53 0.70
CA THR A 49 -12.09 4.46 1.44
C THR A 49 -10.57 4.58 1.37
N CYS A 50 -10.03 4.90 0.19
CA CYS A 50 -8.58 5.02 -0.03
C CYS A 50 -7.92 6.14 0.80
N GLU A 51 -8.59 7.27 0.99
CA GLU A 51 -8.15 8.36 1.87
C GLU A 51 -8.12 7.88 3.34
N LYS A 52 -9.21 7.25 3.79
CA LYS A 52 -9.38 6.83 5.19
C LYS A 52 -8.38 5.74 5.62
N VAL A 53 -8.03 4.81 4.73
CA VAL A 53 -7.08 3.72 5.01
C VAL A 53 -5.61 4.14 4.86
N CYS A 54 -5.32 5.34 4.35
CA CYS A 54 -3.94 5.74 4.08
C CYS A 54 -3.22 6.20 5.36
N PRO A 55 -2.28 5.44 5.96
CA PRO A 55 -1.69 5.76 7.26
C PRO A 55 -0.86 7.05 7.25
N VAL A 56 -0.43 7.50 6.07
CA VAL A 56 0.40 8.69 5.88
C VAL A 56 -0.32 9.89 5.29
N LYS A 57 -1.66 9.88 5.17
CA LYS A 57 -2.44 11.02 4.64
C LYS A 57 -2.08 11.40 3.18
N ASN A 58 -1.55 10.44 2.42
CA ASN A 58 -1.09 10.67 1.05
C ASN A 58 -2.19 10.87 0.01
N ILE A 59 -3.46 10.66 0.36
CA ILE A 59 -4.58 10.75 -0.57
C ILE A 59 -5.55 11.78 -0.02
N GLN A 60 -5.90 12.76 -0.85
CA GLN A 60 -7.01 13.69 -0.63
C GLN A 60 -8.07 13.46 -1.72
N ILE A 61 -9.32 13.78 -1.43
CA ILE A 61 -10.38 13.67 -2.43
C ILE A 61 -10.65 15.04 -3.07
N ALA A 62 -10.45 15.14 -4.38
CA ALA A 62 -10.76 16.30 -5.20
C ALA A 62 -11.68 15.88 -6.35
N ASP A 63 -12.77 16.62 -6.57
CA ASP A 63 -13.78 16.31 -7.60
C ASP A 63 -14.28 14.85 -7.58
N GLY A 64 -14.42 14.29 -6.38
CA GLY A 64 -14.89 12.91 -6.17
C GLY A 64 -13.86 11.83 -6.48
N LYS A 65 -12.60 12.18 -6.80
CA LYS A 65 -11.51 11.25 -7.11
C LYS A 65 -10.30 11.44 -6.18
N PRO A 66 -9.50 10.39 -5.93
CA PRO A 66 -8.31 10.52 -5.12
C PRO A 66 -7.20 11.26 -5.85
N TRP A 67 -6.54 12.16 -5.13
CA TRP A 67 -5.38 12.94 -5.55
C TRP A 67 -4.22 12.69 -4.58
N TRP A 68 -3.11 12.20 -5.13
CA TRP A 68 -1.94 11.79 -4.36
C TRP A 68 -0.98 12.95 -4.09
N GLN A 69 -0.51 13.04 -2.84
CA GLN A 69 0.19 14.21 -2.29
C GLN A 69 1.73 14.09 -2.29
N GLY A 70 2.32 12.99 -2.74
CA GLY A 70 3.77 12.83 -2.85
C GLY A 70 4.48 12.45 -1.55
N HIS A 71 3.81 11.75 -0.64
CA HIS A 71 4.34 11.19 0.62
C HIS A 71 3.89 9.73 0.84
N CYS A 72 3.82 8.96 -0.26
CA CYS A 72 3.50 7.53 -0.24
C CYS A 72 4.56 6.67 0.44
N GLU A 73 4.14 5.68 1.23
CA GLU A 73 5.02 4.62 1.76
C GLU A 73 4.86 3.28 1.01
N HIS A 74 4.10 3.27 -0.08
CA HIS A 74 3.90 2.11 -0.95
C HIS A 74 3.36 0.85 -0.24
N CYS A 75 2.51 1.02 0.78
CA CYS A 75 1.85 -0.08 1.50
C CYS A 75 0.72 -0.76 0.70
N LEU A 76 0.27 -0.13 -0.39
CA LEU A 76 -0.79 -0.61 -1.30
C LEU A 76 -2.18 -0.81 -0.67
N ALA A 77 -2.41 -0.34 0.56
CA ALA A 77 -3.70 -0.44 1.24
C ALA A 77 -4.85 0.17 0.40
N CYS A 78 -4.62 1.30 -0.26
CA CYS A 78 -5.61 1.94 -1.12
C CYS A 78 -6.07 1.06 -2.30
N ILE A 79 -5.18 0.25 -2.87
CA ILE A 79 -5.52 -0.70 -3.95
C ILE A 79 -6.32 -1.87 -3.40
N GLN A 80 -5.86 -2.46 -2.29
CA GLN A 80 -6.45 -3.67 -1.72
C GLN A 80 -7.84 -3.42 -1.14
N TRP A 81 -8.05 -2.24 -0.55
CA TRP A 81 -9.30 -1.90 0.13
C TRP A 81 -10.26 -1.05 -0.69
N CYS A 82 -9.94 -0.73 -1.95
CA CYS A 82 -10.89 -0.05 -2.83
C CYS A 82 -12.06 -0.99 -3.14
N PRO A 83 -13.30 -0.72 -2.68
CA PRO A 83 -14.42 -1.63 -2.88
C PRO A 83 -14.85 -1.74 -4.36
N GLN A 84 -14.43 -0.78 -5.19
CA GLN A 84 -14.72 -0.74 -6.62
C GLN A 84 -13.55 -1.26 -7.48
N GLU A 85 -12.44 -1.65 -6.85
CA GLU A 85 -11.18 -2.01 -7.53
C GLU A 85 -10.72 -0.95 -8.55
N ALA A 86 -11.05 0.32 -8.29
CA ALA A 86 -10.87 1.40 -9.25
C ALA A 86 -9.43 1.91 -9.36
N ILE A 87 -8.63 1.71 -8.29
CA ILE A 87 -7.24 2.17 -8.22
C ILE A 87 -6.30 1.09 -8.77
N GLN A 88 -5.38 1.48 -9.64
CA GLN A 88 -4.36 0.61 -10.24
C GLN A 88 -2.96 1.22 -10.06
N TYR A 89 -1.93 0.38 -10.07
CA TYR A 89 -0.52 0.79 -10.11
C TYR A 89 0.12 0.28 -11.41
N GLY A 90 0.23 1.17 -12.40
CA GLY A 90 0.53 0.78 -13.77
C GLY A 90 -0.44 -0.27 -14.34
N SER A 91 0.01 -1.03 -15.34
CA SER A 91 -0.78 -2.11 -15.95
C SER A 91 -0.76 -3.43 -15.15
N ALA A 92 0.21 -3.59 -14.25
CA ALA A 92 0.47 -4.86 -13.57
C ALA A 92 -0.66 -5.28 -12.60
N THR A 93 -1.43 -4.34 -12.08
CA THR A 93 -2.47 -4.63 -11.05
C THR A 93 -3.86 -4.82 -11.62
N VAL A 94 -4.08 -4.56 -12.91
CA VAL A 94 -5.41 -4.56 -13.56
C VAL A 94 -6.10 -5.92 -13.46
N HIS A 95 -5.33 -7.01 -13.56
CA HIS A 95 -5.84 -8.39 -13.51
C HIS A 95 -5.56 -9.09 -12.17
N ARG A 96 -5.07 -8.37 -11.16
CA ARG A 96 -4.75 -8.94 -9.84
C ARG A 96 -5.95 -8.83 -8.92
N LYS A 97 -6.34 -9.96 -8.33
CA LYS A 97 -7.36 -10.02 -7.27
C LYS A 97 -6.94 -9.17 -6.08
N ARG A 98 -7.92 -8.53 -5.43
CA ARG A 98 -7.71 -7.84 -4.15
C ARG A 98 -7.81 -8.84 -3.02
N TYR A 99 -6.87 -8.77 -2.08
CA TYR A 99 -6.87 -9.62 -0.89
C TYR A 99 -6.86 -8.77 0.37
N HIS A 100 -7.74 -9.14 1.29
CA HIS A 100 -7.68 -8.75 2.69
C HIS A 100 -8.02 -9.98 3.54
N HIS A 101 -7.56 -9.98 4.79
CA HIS A 101 -7.91 -11.04 5.72
C HIS A 101 -9.44 -11.04 5.95
N PRO A 102 -10.13 -12.19 5.94
CA PRO A 102 -11.59 -12.24 6.08
C PRO A 102 -12.13 -11.68 7.39
N GLU A 103 -11.35 -11.77 8.46
CA GLU A 103 -11.74 -11.32 9.81
C GLU A 103 -11.45 -9.84 10.06
N VAL A 104 -10.77 -9.16 9.14
CA VAL A 104 -10.44 -7.73 9.29
C VAL A 104 -11.49 -6.91 8.54
N LEU A 105 -12.13 -5.97 9.24
CA LEU A 105 -13.06 -5.03 8.63
C LEU A 105 -12.33 -3.79 8.12
N VAL A 106 -12.79 -3.23 7.00
CA VAL A 106 -12.22 -1.99 6.43
C VAL A 106 -12.24 -0.82 7.43
N LYS A 107 -13.24 -0.80 8.33
CA LYS A 107 -13.38 0.23 9.36
C LYS A 107 -12.25 0.18 10.40
N GLU A 108 -11.66 -0.99 10.64
CA GLU A 108 -10.52 -1.14 11.57
C GLU A 108 -9.23 -0.54 10.99
N LEU A 109 -9.16 -0.38 9.67
CA LEU A 109 -8.04 0.29 9.00
C LEU A 109 -8.25 1.78 8.82
N TYR A 110 -9.46 2.29 9.08
CA TYR A 110 -9.68 3.72 9.05
C TYR A 110 -8.88 4.34 10.18
N ARG A 111 -8.11 5.37 9.84
CA ARG A 111 -7.37 6.12 10.82
C ARG A 111 -8.33 6.70 11.86
N SER A 112 -8.03 6.50 13.12
CA SER A 112 -8.67 7.23 14.21
C SER A 112 -8.25 8.70 14.15
N PHE A 113 -9.21 9.60 14.26
CA PHE A 113 -9.01 11.05 14.28
C PHE A 113 -8.40 11.50 15.62
#